data_AF-A0A1M5MZB6-F1
#
_entry.id   AF-A0A1M5MZB6-F1
#
_cell.length_a   1.000
_cell.length_b   1.000
_cell.length_c   1.000
_cell.angle_alpha   90.00
_cell.angle_beta   90.00
_cell.angle_gamma   90.00
#
_symmetry.space_group_name_H-M   'P 1'
#
loop_
_entity.id
_entity.type
_entity.pdbx_description
1 polymer ?
#
loop_
_entity_poly.entity_id
_entity_poly.type
_entity_poly.pdbx_seq_one_letter_code
_entity_poly.pdbx_strand_id
1 'polypeptide(L)'
;MKPIALMSVCIVLTACSAPQSSEETLRQHGYSETYVAGYHDGCPSGKRAGGDVFSQRVQNTSAYAAGGDYRTGWDYGFIQCRNTEARNEAIASAIGAAIASGAGSNHGADGIDARKIMSGIDTSGLENLGQ
;
A
#
# COMPACT_ATOMS: atom_id res chain seq x y z
N MET A 1 -7.24 27.15 -49.49
CA MET A 1 -6.33 26.42 -48.60
C MET A 1 -6.63 26.84 -47.17
N LYS A 2 -6.78 25.87 -46.25
CA LYS A 2 -7.34 25.97 -44.89
C LYS A 2 -6.52 26.91 -43.97
N PRO A 3 -7.14 27.42 -42.91
CA PRO A 3 -6.77 26.85 -41.60
C PRO A 3 -8.01 26.34 -40.86
N ILE A 4 -8.01 25.02 -40.60
CA ILE A 4 -9.01 24.36 -39.76
C ILE A 4 -8.74 24.80 -38.32
N ALA A 5 -9.75 25.38 -37.70
CA ALA A 5 -9.79 25.72 -36.29
C ALA A 5 -9.48 24.46 -35.46
N LEU A 6 -8.38 24.53 -34.70
CA LEU A 6 -7.96 23.52 -33.74
C LEU A 6 -8.90 23.64 -32.52
N MET A 7 -10.05 22.98 -32.61
CA MET A 7 -11.05 22.94 -31.54
C MET A 7 -10.53 22.05 -30.42
N SER A 8 -10.15 22.70 -29.32
CA SER A 8 -9.77 22.15 -28.01
C SER A 8 -10.42 20.80 -27.73
N VAL A 9 -9.61 19.75 -27.82
CA VAL A 9 -9.93 18.44 -27.27
C VAL A 9 -9.80 18.56 -25.76
N CYS A 10 -10.93 18.47 -25.07
CA CYS A 10 -11.06 18.44 -23.63
C CYS A 10 -10.05 17.46 -23.03
N ILE A 11 -9.11 17.99 -22.26
CA ILE A 11 -8.26 17.23 -21.36
C ILE A 11 -9.19 16.60 -20.32
N VAL A 12 -9.53 15.33 -20.51
CA VAL A 12 -10.11 14.50 -19.46
C VAL A 12 -8.97 14.24 -18.48
N LEU A 13 -8.81 15.14 -17.50
CA LEU A 13 -8.05 14.85 -16.29
C LEU A 13 -8.75 13.68 -15.62
N THR A 14 -8.21 12.49 -15.83
CA THR A 14 -8.42 11.34 -14.96
C THR A 14 -8.01 11.78 -13.57
N ALA A 15 -9.00 12.17 -12.76
CA ALA A 15 -8.84 12.25 -11.32
C ALA A 15 -8.50 10.82 -10.86
N CYS A 16 -7.21 10.52 -10.80
CA CYS A 16 -6.72 9.46 -9.94
C CYS A 16 -7.18 9.90 -8.55
N SER A 17 -8.26 9.30 -8.04
CA SER A 17 -8.73 9.52 -6.68
C SER A 17 -7.48 9.41 -5.81
N ALA A 18 -7.03 10.52 -5.24
CA ALA A 18 -5.92 10.46 -4.31
C ALA A 18 -6.35 9.42 -3.26
N PRO A 19 -5.54 8.37 -3.02
CA PRO A 19 -5.92 7.37 -2.03
C PRO A 19 -6.22 8.12 -0.75
N GLN A 20 -7.49 8.08 -0.34
CA GLN A 20 -7.93 8.72 0.89
C GLN A 20 -7.00 8.26 2.00
N SER A 21 -6.36 9.21 2.69
CA SER A 21 -5.45 8.87 3.78
C SER A 21 -6.23 8.05 4.79
N SER A 22 -5.66 6.93 5.26
CA SER A 22 -6.35 6.04 6.21
C SER A 22 -6.84 6.79 7.45
N GLU A 23 -6.15 7.86 7.85
CA GLU A 23 -6.55 8.76 8.94
C GLU A 23 -7.80 9.56 8.63
N GLU A 24 -7.97 10.00 7.39
CA GLU A 24 -9.17 10.74 6.96
C GLU A 24 -10.39 9.82 6.95
N THR A 25 -10.23 8.59 6.49
CA THR A 25 -11.27 7.55 6.60
C THR A 25 -11.66 7.31 8.06
N LEU A 26 -10.69 7.19 8.97
CA LEU A 26 -10.97 7.05 10.40
C LEU A 26 -11.75 8.27 10.95
N ARG A 27 -11.38 9.49 10.58
CA ARG A 27 -12.12 10.70 10.96
C ARG A 27 -13.56 10.68 10.43
N GLN A 28 -13.75 10.30 9.17
CA GLN A 28 -15.08 10.19 8.55
C GLN A 28 -15.96 9.13 9.21
N HIS A 29 -15.37 8.04 9.70
CA HIS A 29 -16.08 7.00 10.47
C HIS A 29 -16.37 7.39 11.93
N GLY A 30 -15.97 8.59 12.37
CA GLY A 30 -16.26 9.11 13.71
C GLY A 30 -15.34 8.59 14.81
N TYR A 31 -14.15 8.09 14.46
CA TYR A 31 -13.13 7.77 15.47
C TYR A 31 -12.62 9.05 16.15
N SER A 32 -12.27 8.96 17.43
CA SER A 32 -11.77 10.11 18.19
C SER A 32 -10.44 10.62 17.66
N GLU A 33 -10.16 11.91 17.86
CA GLU A 33 -8.85 12.50 17.51
C GLU A 33 -7.67 11.78 18.19
N THR A 34 -7.87 11.33 19.43
CA THR A 34 -6.88 10.53 20.17
C THR A 34 -6.63 9.17 19.50
N TYR A 35 -7.67 8.51 18.99
CA TYR A 35 -7.52 7.27 18.23
C TYR A 35 -6.73 7.52 16.94
N VAL A 36 -7.10 8.57 16.19
CA VAL A 36 -6.43 8.92 14.93
C VAL A 36 -4.96 9.28 15.16
N ALA A 37 -4.65 10.03 16.22
CA ALA A 37 -3.27 10.32 16.63
C ALA A 37 -2.49 9.06 17.00
N GLY A 38 -3.14 8.12 17.72
CA GLY A 38 -2.57 6.80 17.97
C GLY A 38 -2.24 6.08 16.67
N TYR A 39 -3.19 6.00 15.74
CA TYR A 39 -3.03 5.37 14.44
C TYR A 39 -1.89 5.99 13.62
N HIS A 40 -1.80 7.33 13.61
CA HIS A 40 -0.75 8.10 12.96
C HIS A 40 0.65 7.69 13.42
N ASP A 41 0.83 7.49 14.73
CA ASP A 41 2.10 7.07 15.33
C ASP A 41 2.37 5.56 15.15
N GLY A 42 1.31 4.76 15.21
CA GLY A 42 1.35 3.31 15.11
C GLY A 42 1.75 2.81 13.71
N CYS A 43 1.13 3.32 12.66
CA CYS A 43 1.39 2.89 11.28
C CYS A 43 2.87 2.97 10.86
N PRO A 44 3.57 4.12 10.96
CA PRO A 44 4.99 4.21 10.63
C PRO A 44 5.85 3.29 11.50
N SER A 45 5.47 3.07 12.76
CA SER A 45 6.14 2.10 13.63
C SER A 45 5.99 0.66 13.14
N GLY A 46 4.81 0.31 12.60
CA GLY A 46 4.53 -1.00 12.01
C GLY A 46 5.30 -1.25 10.72
N LYS A 47 5.34 -0.25 9.82
CA LYS A 47 6.09 -0.37 8.56
C LYS A 47 7.57 -0.60 8.78
N ARG A 48 8.14 0.08 9.76
CA ARG A 48 9.58 0.07 10.06
C ARG A 48 10.05 -1.18 10.80
N ALA A 49 9.15 -1.90 11.46
CA ALA A 49 9.49 -3.16 12.13
C ALA A 49 9.95 -4.26 11.15
N GLY A 50 9.77 -4.07 9.83
CA GLY A 50 10.16 -5.00 8.78
C GLY A 50 11.63 -5.00 8.34
N GLY A 51 12.47 -4.01 8.68
CA GLY A 51 13.85 -4.09 8.14
C GLY A 51 14.92 -3.03 8.44
N ASP A 52 14.67 -1.97 9.21
CA ASP A 52 15.73 -1.00 9.54
C ASP A 52 16.03 -0.97 11.05
N VAL A 53 17.25 -1.39 11.42
CA VAL A 53 17.75 -1.38 12.80
C VAL A 53 17.89 0.03 13.39
N PHE A 54 17.93 1.07 12.55
CA PHE A 54 17.97 2.47 12.98
C PHE A 54 16.60 3.13 13.04
N SER A 55 15.55 2.42 12.63
CA SER A 55 14.21 2.98 12.62
C SER A 55 13.60 3.00 14.01
N GLN A 56 13.26 4.20 14.47
CA GLN A 56 12.68 4.42 15.79
C GLN A 56 11.16 4.20 15.75
N ARG A 57 10.66 3.47 16.76
CA ARG A 57 9.23 3.40 17.10
C ARG A 57 8.73 4.81 17.42
N VAL A 58 7.73 5.28 16.69
CA VAL A 58 7.04 6.55 16.97
C VAL A 58 5.90 6.24 17.93
N GLN A 59 6.03 6.69 19.16
CA GLN A 59 5.02 6.48 20.19
C GLN A 59 5.12 7.56 21.26
N ASN A 60 4.00 8.20 21.56
CA ASN A 60 3.82 8.96 22.78
C ASN A 60 3.66 7.99 23.96
N THR A 61 4.76 7.78 24.69
CA THR A 61 4.84 6.77 25.75
C THR A 61 3.91 7.03 26.92
N SER A 62 3.68 8.29 27.29
CA SER A 62 2.77 8.64 28.38
C SER A 62 1.31 8.38 27.99
N ALA A 63 0.91 8.80 26.79
CA ALA A 63 -0.44 8.53 26.26
C ALA A 63 -0.69 7.03 26.06
N TYR A 64 0.32 6.29 25.59
CA TYR A 64 0.20 4.84 25.44
C TYR A 64 0.08 4.11 26.79
N ALA A 65 0.86 4.52 27.79
CA ALA A 65 0.79 3.97 29.14
C ALA A 65 -0.54 4.30 29.83
N ALA A 66 -1.09 5.49 29.60
CA ALA A 66 -2.41 5.88 30.09
C ALA A 66 -3.55 5.05 29.45
N GLY A 67 -3.33 4.51 28.24
CA GLY A 67 -4.27 3.62 27.56
C GLY A 67 -5.34 4.36 26.75
N GLY A 68 -6.54 3.79 26.69
CA GLY A 68 -7.68 4.35 25.96
C GLY A 68 -7.47 4.41 24.45
N ASP A 69 -8.13 5.38 23.82
CA ASP A 69 -8.21 5.51 22.36
C ASP A 69 -6.84 5.66 21.68
N TYR A 70 -5.91 6.39 22.30
CA TYR A 70 -4.56 6.54 21.75
C TYR A 70 -3.85 5.19 21.63
N ARG A 71 -3.87 4.38 22.71
CA ARG A 71 -3.25 3.05 22.69
C ARG A 71 -3.92 2.13 21.68
N THR A 72 -5.25 2.11 21.65
CA THR A 72 -6.01 1.29 20.69
C THR A 72 -5.69 1.68 19.25
N GLY A 73 -5.69 2.98 18.94
CA GLY A 73 -5.33 3.49 17.61
C GLY A 73 -3.89 3.14 17.24
N TRP A 74 -2.95 3.27 18.19
CA TRP A 74 -1.55 2.92 18.00
C TRP A 74 -1.37 1.43 17.67
N ASP A 75 -1.98 0.55 18.46
CA ASP A 75 -1.90 -0.90 18.26
C ASP A 75 -2.50 -1.29 16.89
N TYR A 76 -3.65 -0.71 16.54
CA TYR A 76 -4.31 -0.95 15.26
C TYR A 76 -3.47 -0.48 14.07
N GLY A 77 -2.97 0.76 14.11
CA GLY A 77 -2.09 1.31 13.07
C GLY A 77 -0.82 0.47 12.90
N PHE A 78 -0.19 0.06 14.00
CA PHE A 78 1.00 -0.78 13.98
C PHE A 78 0.75 -2.11 13.28
N ILE A 79 -0.29 -2.84 13.66
CA ILE A 79 -0.61 -4.15 13.08
C ILE A 79 -0.97 -4.01 11.60
N GLN A 80 -1.83 -3.05 11.26
CA GLN A 80 -2.30 -2.84 9.89
C GLN A 80 -1.12 -2.61 8.94
N CYS A 81 -0.25 -1.65 9.28
CA CYS A 81 0.83 -1.28 8.38
C CYS A 81 1.98 -2.28 8.36
N ARG A 82 2.25 -3.01 9.46
CA ARG A 82 3.18 -4.14 9.46
C ARG A 82 2.71 -5.24 8.50
N ASN A 83 1.43 -5.58 8.52
CA ASN A 83 0.87 -6.61 7.64
C ASN A 83 0.93 -6.19 6.17
N THR A 84 0.66 -4.91 5.89
CA THR A 84 0.83 -4.34 4.55
C THR A 84 2.28 -4.43 4.08
N GLU A 85 3.27 -4.07 4.91
CA GLU A 85 4.67 -4.19 4.49
C GLU A 85 5.11 -5.64 4.30
N ALA A 86 4.72 -6.56 5.18
CA ALA A 86 5.01 -7.98 4.99
C ALA A 86 4.44 -8.52 3.67
N ARG A 87 3.25 -8.04 3.27
CA ARG A 87 2.67 -8.35 1.95
C ARG A 87 3.48 -7.71 0.82
N ASN A 88 3.88 -6.45 0.95
CA ASN A 88 4.69 -5.75 -0.05
C ASN A 88 6.03 -6.47 -0.26
N GLU A 89 6.68 -6.92 0.82
CA GLU A 89 7.91 -7.71 0.77
C GLU A 89 7.71 -9.05 0.07
N ALA A 90 6.62 -9.77 0.38
CA ALA A 90 6.29 -11.02 -0.30
C ALA A 90 6.05 -10.81 -1.80
N ILE A 91 5.34 -9.75 -2.18
CA ILE A 91 5.11 -9.38 -3.59
C ILE A 91 6.42 -9.02 -4.27
N ALA A 92 7.27 -8.20 -3.63
CA ALA A 92 8.57 -7.82 -4.17
C ALA A 92 9.46 -9.05 -4.40
N SER A 93 9.48 -10.00 -3.47
CA SER A 93 10.19 -11.28 -3.61
C SER A 93 9.64 -12.11 -4.78
N ALA A 94 8.31 -12.19 -4.92
CA ALA A 94 7.69 -12.93 -6.02
C ALA A 94 8.01 -12.31 -7.39
N ILE A 95 7.97 -10.98 -7.50
CA ILE A 95 8.38 -10.25 -8.70
C ILE A 95 9.86 -10.50 -9.00
N GLY A 96 10.73 -10.42 -7.99
CA GLY A 96 12.16 -10.71 -8.14
C GLY A 96 12.42 -12.12 -8.66
N ALA A 97 11.72 -13.12 -8.11
CA ALA A 97 11.82 -14.51 -8.55
C ALA A 97 11.32 -14.71 -10.00
N ALA A 98 10.21 -14.07 -10.38
CA ALA A 98 9.69 -14.10 -11.74
C ALA A 98 10.68 -13.47 -12.75
N ILE A 99 11.30 -12.35 -12.40
CA ILE A 99 12.34 -11.71 -13.23
C ILE A 99 13.56 -12.64 -13.36
N ALA A 100 14.04 -13.23 -12.26
CA ALA A 100 15.21 -14.11 -12.26
C ALA A 100 15.00 -15.40 -13.08
N SER A 101 13.81 -16.01 -12.98
CA SER A 101 13.44 -17.21 -13.75
C SER A 101 13.21 -16.91 -15.25
N GLY A 102 12.73 -15.70 -15.58
CA GLY A 102 12.69 -15.21 -16.96
C GLY A 102 14.08 -14.98 -17.56
N ALA A 103 15.03 -14.49 -16.76
CA ALA A 103 16.40 -14.24 -17.20
C ALA A 103 17.23 -15.52 -17.47
N GLY A 104 16.84 -16.66 -16.91
CA GLY A 104 17.50 -17.97 -17.12
C GLY A 104 16.95 -18.80 -18.29
N SER A 105 15.96 -18.30 -19.02
CA SER A 105 15.32 -19.05 -20.11
C SER A 105 16.06 -18.87 -21.44
N ASN A 106 16.71 -19.92 -21.94
CA ASN A 106 17.41 -19.96 -23.23
C ASN A 106 16.48 -19.93 -24.47
N HIS A 107 15.19 -19.62 -24.29
CA HIS A 107 14.22 -19.49 -25.38
C HIS A 107 14.05 -18.01 -25.70
N GLY A 108 14.79 -17.54 -26.71
CA GLY A 108 14.60 -16.20 -27.26
C GLY A 108 13.16 -15.99 -27.75
N ALA A 109 12.61 -14.82 -27.45
CA ALA A 109 11.41 -14.12 -27.97
C ALA A 109 10.07 -14.87 -28.23
N ASP A 110 10.02 -16.20 -28.30
CA ASP A 110 8.83 -16.98 -28.65
C ASP A 110 8.13 -17.64 -27.44
N GLY A 111 8.62 -17.42 -26.21
CA GLY A 111 8.29 -18.30 -25.08
C GLY A 111 7.64 -17.68 -23.85
N ILE A 112 7.30 -16.38 -23.82
CA ILE A 112 6.67 -15.76 -22.65
C ILE A 112 5.17 -15.62 -22.88
N ASP A 113 4.42 -16.69 -22.63
CA ASP A 113 2.97 -16.57 -22.46
C ASP A 113 2.70 -15.90 -21.11
N ALA A 114 2.48 -14.58 -21.14
CA ALA A 114 2.16 -13.77 -19.97
C ALA A 114 0.99 -14.37 -19.17
N ARG A 115 0.05 -15.08 -19.82
CA ARG A 115 -1.08 -15.76 -19.17
C ARG A 115 -0.60 -16.85 -18.21
N LYS A 116 0.44 -17.61 -18.55
CA LYS A 116 0.96 -18.70 -17.72
C LYS A 116 1.68 -18.17 -16.48
N ILE A 117 2.43 -17.07 -16.63
CA ILE A 117 3.09 -16.40 -15.50
C ILE A 117 2.04 -15.83 -14.54
N MET A 118 0.99 -15.19 -15.07
CA MET A 118 -0.09 -14.64 -14.26
C MET A 118 -0.96 -15.74 -13.59
N SER A 119 -1.15 -16.90 -14.23
CA SER A 119 -1.95 -17.99 -13.65
C SER A 119 -1.35 -18.65 -12.40
N GLY A 120 -0.04 -18.47 -12.16
CA GLY A 120 0.63 -18.98 -10.98
C GLY A 120 0.60 -18.04 -9.77
N ILE A 121 0.08 -16.82 -9.95
CA ILE A 121 0.00 -15.80 -8.90
C ILE A 121 -1.36 -15.93 -8.23
N ASP A 122 -1.38 -16.23 -6.93
CA ASP A 122 -2.60 -16.26 -6.12
C ASP A 122 -3.14 -14.83 -5.94
N THR A 123 -4.11 -14.45 -6.77
CA THR A 123 -4.74 -13.13 -6.74
C THR A 123 -5.93 -13.05 -5.78
N SER A 124 -6.25 -14.11 -5.04
CA SER A 124 -7.39 -14.12 -4.12
C SER A 124 -7.30 -13.05 -3.02
N GLY A 125 -6.09 -12.57 -2.72
CA GLY A 125 -5.87 -11.43 -1.82
C GLY A 125 -6.25 -10.04 -2.38
N LEU A 126 -6.45 -9.91 -3.70
CA LEU A 126 -6.85 -8.64 -4.35
C LEU A 126 -8.37 -8.52 -4.54
N GLU A 127 -9.12 -9.62 -4.55
CA GLU A 127 -10.58 -9.62 -4.76
C GLU A 127 -11.35 -8.88 -3.65
N ASN A 128 -10.76 -8.76 -2.45
CA ASN A 128 -11.34 -8.04 -1.31
C ASN A 128 -10.98 -6.55 -1.25
N LEU A 129 -10.28 -5.99 -2.25
CA LEU A 129 -9.90 -4.57 -2.28
C LEU A 129 -10.88 -3.69 -3.08
N GLY A 130 -11.95 -4.28 -3.62
CA GLY A 130 -12.94 -3.62 -4.46
C GLY A 130 -14.34 -3.49 -3.84
N GLN A 131 -14.49 -3.68 -2.53
CA GLN A 131 -15.74 -3.47 -1.80
C GLN A 131 -15.63 -2.30 -0.82
#